data_AF-A0A6G1L989-F1
#
_entry.id   AF-A0A6G1L989-F1
#
_cell.length_a   1.000
_cell.length_b   1.000
_cell.length_c   1.000
_cell.angle_alpha   90.00
_cell.angle_beta   90.00
_cell.angle_gamma   90.00
#
_symmetry.space_group_name_H-M   'P 1'
#
loop_
_entity.id
_entity.type
_entity.pdbx_description
1 polymer ?
#
loop_
_entity_poly.entity_id
_entity_poly.type
_entity_poly.pdbx_seq_one_letter_code
_entity_poly.pdbx_strand_id
1 'polypeptide(L)'
;MEGNAFQHASAPGEPTLSTPRMSEETYGHLSTIYQKRLMNAFPGSPASTLVEAPEKETYGDMDFVVGRDEPIDWHWQDVADSIGARGFIRLSRHKCTLAVPADGSKYVSKAVQYMPVHDNQSNSAVEKPSYEPAALIPKKRQASSTPVEEDSDPDNADSPLSAAAEYAHIDFEVVPQELYGWYVFYASYGDMAGLLGHIVRPLGFTITDEGLYLRHKSLDDSKSLTYVNVPDKEAMLHLSHEPDKIMQFLGLSVERYWAGFKTIEELYTWLGECRLLSREAMM
;
A
#
# COMPACT_ATOMS: atom_id res chain seq x y z
N MET A 1 8.29 -3.99 5.30
CA MET A 1 7.81 -3.79 6.69
C MET A 1 7.16 -2.42 6.72
N GLU A 2 5.90 -2.36 6.32
CA GLU A 2 5.03 -1.18 6.48
C GLU A 2 4.25 -1.34 7.80
N GLY A 3 3.84 -0.23 8.42
CA GLY A 3 3.06 -0.25 9.67
C GLY A 3 3.73 0.36 10.91
N ASN A 4 4.69 1.31 10.75
CA ASN A 4 5.29 1.95 11.93
C ASN A 4 5.73 3.42 11.73
N ALA A 5 4.95 4.19 10.98
CA ALA A 5 5.30 5.58 10.64
C ALA A 5 5.56 6.45 11.87
N PHE A 6 4.81 6.24 12.97
CA PHE A 6 4.95 7.02 14.20
C PHE A 6 6.21 6.71 15.02
N GLN A 7 6.88 5.57 14.83
CA GLN A 7 8.18 5.31 15.46
C GLN A 7 9.30 6.17 14.87
N HIS A 8 9.12 6.58 13.62
CA HIS A 8 10.06 7.44 12.90
C HIS A 8 9.53 8.87 12.77
N ALA A 9 8.61 9.29 13.65
CA ALA A 9 8.05 10.63 13.66
C ALA A 9 8.06 11.23 15.07
N SER A 10 8.10 12.56 15.16
CA SER A 10 8.12 13.26 16.44
C SER A 10 7.27 14.53 16.41
N ALA A 11 6.79 14.94 17.59
CA ALA A 11 6.14 16.22 17.82
C ALA A 11 6.70 16.82 19.13
N PRO A 12 6.96 18.14 19.18
CA PRO A 12 7.53 18.77 20.38
C PRO A 12 6.68 18.55 21.64
N GLY A 13 7.28 17.94 22.67
CA GLY A 13 6.61 17.71 23.95
C GLY A 13 5.65 16.51 23.98
N GLU A 14 5.54 15.75 22.88
CA GLU A 14 4.66 14.59 22.78
C GLU A 14 5.45 13.27 22.82
N PRO A 15 4.88 12.20 23.39
CA PRO A 15 5.48 10.87 23.33
C PRO A 15 5.39 10.29 21.90
N THR A 16 6.26 9.33 21.61
CA THR A 16 6.12 8.46 20.43
C THR A 16 4.84 7.63 20.56
N LEU A 17 4.02 7.61 19.51
CA LEU A 17 2.80 6.81 19.49
C LEU A 17 3.11 5.38 19.05
N SER A 18 2.71 4.40 19.86
CA SER A 18 2.85 2.98 19.53
C SER A 18 1.61 2.48 18.80
N THR A 19 1.80 1.96 17.59
CA THR A 19 0.76 1.36 16.75
C THR A 19 1.14 -0.08 16.40
N PRO A 20 1.00 -1.04 17.35
CA PRO A 20 1.36 -2.44 17.09
C PRO A 20 0.38 -3.10 16.12
N ARG A 21 0.77 -4.26 15.58
CA ARG A 21 -0.13 -5.06 14.72
C ARG A 21 -1.38 -5.53 15.49
N MET A 22 -2.47 -5.65 14.77
CA MET A 22 -3.81 -6.00 15.27
C MET A 22 -4.19 -7.43 14.90
N SER A 23 -5.06 -8.04 15.71
CA SER A 23 -5.79 -9.26 15.37
C SER A 23 -6.89 -8.96 14.34
N GLU A 24 -7.40 -10.01 13.67
CA GLU A 24 -8.54 -9.90 12.74
C GLU A 24 -9.79 -9.31 13.42
N GLU A 25 -10.09 -9.71 14.65
CA GLU A 25 -11.23 -9.20 15.42
C GLU A 25 -11.09 -7.68 15.66
N THR A 26 -9.92 -7.22 16.12
CA THR A 26 -9.65 -5.80 16.34
C THR A 26 -9.70 -5.03 15.03
N TYR A 27 -9.09 -5.56 13.96
CA TYR A 27 -9.12 -4.93 12.63
C TYR A 27 -10.55 -4.75 12.12
N GLY A 28 -11.39 -5.80 12.18
CA GLY A 28 -12.78 -5.73 11.71
C GLY A 28 -13.64 -4.78 12.54
N HIS A 29 -13.44 -4.77 13.87
CA HIS A 29 -14.12 -3.84 14.77
C HIS A 29 -13.77 -2.38 14.46
N LEU A 30 -12.47 -2.07 14.36
CA LEU A 30 -11.99 -0.72 14.08
C LEU A 30 -12.34 -0.26 12.67
N SER A 31 -12.24 -1.13 11.67
CA SER A 31 -12.64 -0.83 10.29
C SER A 31 -14.07 -0.32 10.24
N THR A 32 -14.99 -1.01 10.90
CA THR A 32 -16.41 -0.59 10.98
C THR A 32 -16.58 0.79 11.62
N ILE A 33 -15.90 1.02 12.75
CA ILE A 33 -16.01 2.29 13.49
C ILE A 33 -15.46 3.45 12.67
N TYR A 34 -14.24 3.31 12.16
CA TYR A 34 -13.55 4.39 11.47
C TYR A 34 -14.08 4.62 10.06
N GLN A 35 -14.56 3.59 9.36
CA GLN A 35 -15.30 3.77 8.11
C GLN A 35 -16.50 4.71 8.31
N LYS A 36 -17.31 4.46 9.35
CA LYS A 36 -18.46 5.32 9.67
C LYS A 36 -18.04 6.75 10.01
N ARG A 37 -16.95 6.94 10.74
CA ARG A 37 -16.44 8.28 11.10
C ARG A 37 -15.93 9.03 9.87
N LEU A 38 -15.20 8.35 8.99
CA LEU A 38 -14.73 8.90 7.73
C LEU A 38 -15.90 9.26 6.82
N MET A 39 -16.90 8.40 6.64
CA MET A 39 -18.10 8.76 5.86
C MET A 39 -18.81 10.01 6.40
N ASN A 40 -18.83 10.22 7.72
CA ASN A 40 -19.39 11.42 8.33
C ASN A 40 -18.52 12.68 8.13
N ALA A 41 -17.19 12.52 8.11
CA ALA A 41 -16.26 13.62 7.85
C ALA A 41 -16.26 14.04 6.36
N PHE A 42 -16.79 13.20 5.47
CA PHE A 42 -16.84 13.41 4.02
C PHE A 42 -18.23 13.10 3.45
N PRO A 43 -19.25 13.88 3.82
CA PRO A 43 -20.61 13.62 3.35
C PRO A 43 -20.69 13.63 1.83
N GLY A 44 -21.28 12.59 1.26
CA GLY A 44 -21.51 12.47 -0.19
C GLY A 44 -20.32 11.96 -1.00
N SER A 45 -19.17 11.69 -0.38
CA SER A 45 -18.02 11.05 -1.03
C SER A 45 -18.05 9.53 -0.82
N PRO A 46 -17.78 8.70 -1.84
CA PRO A 46 -17.57 7.27 -1.64
C PRO A 46 -16.30 7.03 -0.80
N ALA A 47 -16.39 6.09 0.14
CA ALA A 47 -15.30 5.73 1.05
C ALA A 47 -15.26 4.23 1.29
N SER A 48 -14.08 3.62 1.19
CA SER A 48 -13.88 2.18 1.41
C SER A 48 -12.59 1.93 2.17
N THR A 49 -12.58 0.85 2.94
CA THR A 49 -11.34 0.19 3.35
C THR A 49 -10.86 -0.67 2.19
N LEU A 50 -9.56 -0.67 1.91
CA LEU A 50 -8.99 -1.58 0.90
C LEU A 50 -9.09 -3.03 1.38
N VAL A 51 -9.31 -3.94 0.44
CA VAL A 51 -9.40 -5.36 0.79
C VAL A 51 -7.99 -5.89 1.02
N GLU A 52 -7.79 -6.57 2.13
CA GLU A 52 -6.51 -7.16 2.48
C GLU A 52 -6.22 -8.43 1.64
N ALA A 53 -4.96 -8.81 1.55
CA ALA A 53 -4.61 -10.11 1.01
C ALA A 53 -5.25 -11.23 1.87
N PRO A 54 -5.79 -12.30 1.26
CA PRO A 54 -6.39 -13.39 2.02
C PRO A 54 -5.39 -14.04 2.98
N GLU A 55 -5.89 -14.70 4.02
CA GLU A 55 -5.09 -15.47 4.99
C GLU A 55 -4.08 -14.64 5.81
N LYS A 56 -4.22 -13.31 5.86
CA LYS A 56 -3.46 -12.47 6.80
C LYS A 56 -3.83 -12.82 8.25
N GLU A 57 -2.83 -13.26 9.02
CA GLU A 57 -2.98 -13.54 10.44
C GLU A 57 -2.93 -12.28 11.32
N THR A 58 -2.22 -11.25 10.86
CA THR A 58 -2.05 -9.98 11.59
C THR A 58 -2.08 -8.78 10.63
N TYR A 59 -2.60 -7.66 11.13
CA TYR A 59 -2.84 -6.43 10.35
C TYR A 59 -2.00 -5.29 10.92
N GLY A 60 -1.27 -4.56 10.08
CA GLY A 60 -0.41 -3.46 10.54
C GLY A 60 -1.16 -2.13 10.64
N ASP A 61 -1.85 -1.82 9.55
CA ASP A 61 -2.60 -0.62 9.25
C ASP A 61 -4.00 -0.99 8.76
N MET A 62 -4.87 0.03 8.69
CA MET A 62 -6.10 0.00 7.90
C MET A 62 -5.98 1.06 6.81
N ASP A 63 -6.02 0.64 5.55
CA ASP A 63 -6.00 1.55 4.41
C ASP A 63 -7.42 2.00 4.06
N PHE A 64 -7.65 3.31 4.13
CA PHE A 64 -8.89 3.94 3.72
C PHE A 64 -8.67 4.84 2.51
N VAL A 65 -9.57 4.73 1.56
CA VAL A 65 -9.60 5.60 0.38
C VAL A 65 -10.94 6.32 0.29
N VAL A 66 -10.90 7.61 -0.08
CA VAL A 66 -12.08 8.43 -0.35
C VAL A 66 -11.99 9.05 -1.75
N GLY A 67 -13.06 8.93 -2.51
CA GLY A 67 -13.19 9.55 -3.83
C GLY A 67 -13.75 10.96 -3.72
N ARG A 68 -12.99 11.98 -4.12
CA ARG A 68 -13.44 13.38 -4.06
C ARG A 68 -12.77 14.24 -5.12
N ASP A 69 -13.57 15.07 -5.81
CA ASP A 69 -13.11 16.01 -6.85
C ASP A 69 -12.95 17.45 -6.36
N GLU A 70 -13.61 17.81 -5.25
CA GLU A 70 -13.59 19.18 -4.75
C GLU A 70 -12.16 19.61 -4.33
N PRO A 71 -11.79 20.90 -4.55
CA PRO A 71 -10.50 21.39 -4.09
C PRO A 71 -10.33 21.13 -2.59
N ILE A 72 -9.22 20.47 -2.26
CA ILE A 72 -8.77 20.15 -0.91
C ILE A 72 -8.42 21.47 -0.19
N ASP A 73 -9.44 22.16 0.32
CA ASP A 73 -9.31 23.32 1.22
C ASP A 73 -9.59 22.96 2.69
N TRP A 74 -9.71 21.67 2.97
CA TRP A 74 -9.75 21.12 4.32
C TRP A 74 -8.35 20.95 4.93
N HIS A 75 -8.28 21.02 6.26
CA HIS A 75 -7.05 20.75 6.97
C HIS A 75 -7.05 19.31 7.50
N TRP A 76 -5.94 18.57 7.33
CA TRP A 76 -5.81 17.23 7.91
C TRP A 76 -6.06 17.20 9.42
N GLN A 77 -5.83 18.33 10.10
CA GLN A 77 -6.23 18.54 11.49
C GLN A 77 -7.73 18.35 11.70
N ASP A 78 -8.59 18.94 10.86
CA ASP A 78 -10.05 18.87 11.02
C ASP A 78 -10.53 17.42 10.82
N VAL A 79 -9.93 16.72 9.86
CA VAL A 79 -10.19 15.30 9.62
C VAL A 79 -9.76 14.48 10.84
N ALA A 80 -8.51 14.64 11.29
CA ALA A 80 -7.96 13.93 12.45
C ALA A 80 -8.79 14.17 13.72
N ASP A 81 -9.20 15.41 13.99
CA ASP A 81 -10.05 15.76 15.12
C ASP A 81 -11.44 15.12 14.98
N SER A 82 -12.06 15.17 13.79
CA SER A 82 -13.40 14.64 13.56
C SER A 82 -13.50 13.12 13.76
N ILE A 83 -12.46 12.38 13.36
CA ILE A 83 -12.38 10.92 13.52
C ILE A 83 -11.93 10.51 14.94
N GLY A 84 -11.42 11.47 15.73
CA GLY A 84 -10.94 11.24 17.09
C GLY A 84 -9.53 10.64 17.14
N ALA A 85 -8.65 11.04 16.23
CA ALA A 85 -7.25 10.61 16.22
C ALA A 85 -6.46 11.27 17.36
N ARG A 86 -5.47 10.55 17.87
CA ARG A 86 -4.48 11.09 18.83
C ARG A 86 -3.46 11.97 18.14
N GLY A 87 -3.02 11.55 16.97
CA GLY A 87 -2.02 12.22 16.18
C GLY A 87 -2.07 11.81 14.72
N PHE A 88 -1.43 12.60 13.88
CA PHE A 88 -1.42 12.38 12.44
C PHE A 88 -0.09 12.82 11.82
N ILE A 89 0.30 12.15 10.74
CA ILE A 89 1.44 12.51 9.90
C ILE A 89 0.90 12.88 8.54
N ARG A 90 1.06 14.16 8.17
CA ARG A 90 0.73 14.61 6.82
C ARG A 90 1.81 14.17 5.85
N LEU A 91 1.49 13.24 4.96
CA LEU A 91 2.41 12.76 3.92
C LEU A 91 2.32 13.62 2.66
N SER A 92 1.10 14.01 2.25
CA SER A 92 0.89 14.89 1.10
C SER A 92 -0.37 15.75 1.28
N ARG A 93 -0.87 16.37 0.20
CA ARG A 93 -2.21 16.99 0.19
C ARG A 93 -3.33 15.94 0.19
N HIS A 94 -3.03 14.75 -0.34
CA HIS A 94 -3.99 13.69 -0.58
C HIS A 94 -3.81 12.50 0.35
N LYS A 95 -2.68 12.40 1.07
CA LYS A 95 -2.37 11.26 1.93
C LYS A 95 -2.02 11.70 3.35
N CYS A 96 -2.59 11.01 4.32
CA CYS A 96 -2.34 11.20 5.74
C CYS A 96 -2.32 9.86 6.45
N THR A 97 -1.40 9.74 7.40
CA THR A 97 -1.32 8.63 8.32
C THR A 97 -1.86 9.08 9.68
N LEU A 98 -2.63 8.24 10.36
CA LEU A 98 -3.37 8.57 11.57
C LEU A 98 -3.11 7.51 12.66
N ALA A 99 -2.89 7.96 13.89
CA ALA A 99 -2.89 7.12 15.07
C ALA A 99 -4.21 7.33 15.82
N VAL A 100 -5.01 6.28 15.91
CA VAL A 100 -6.36 6.33 16.48
C VAL A 100 -6.50 5.36 17.65
N PRO A 101 -7.33 5.62 18.67
CA PRO A 101 -7.49 4.68 19.79
C PRO A 101 -7.88 3.27 19.33
N ALA A 102 -7.15 2.25 19.78
CA ALA A 102 -7.37 0.87 19.36
C ALA A 102 -8.62 0.22 19.99
N ASP A 103 -9.15 0.83 21.06
CA ASP A 103 -10.44 0.48 21.66
C ASP A 103 -11.65 1.07 20.89
N GLY A 104 -11.38 1.81 19.80
CA GLY A 104 -12.40 2.46 18.99
C GLY A 104 -13.03 3.68 19.66
N SER A 105 -12.51 4.17 20.79
CA SER A 105 -12.95 5.44 21.38
C SER A 105 -12.54 6.64 20.52
N LYS A 106 -12.95 7.86 20.90
CA LYS A 106 -12.42 9.10 20.29
C LYS A 106 -11.42 9.71 21.25
N TYR A 107 -10.25 10.09 20.75
CA TYR A 107 -9.37 10.94 21.52
C TYR A 107 -10.05 12.30 21.73
N VAL A 108 -10.05 12.79 22.98
CA VAL A 108 -10.87 13.95 23.39
C VAL A 108 -10.22 15.30 23.12
N SER A 109 -8.89 15.33 23.01
CA SER A 109 -8.12 16.54 22.71
C SER A 109 -7.88 16.64 21.21
N LYS A 110 -7.44 17.82 20.76
CA LYS A 110 -7.00 18.01 19.37
C LYS A 110 -5.89 17.02 19.02
N ALA A 111 -5.96 16.44 17.82
CA ALA A 111 -4.93 15.58 17.30
C ALA A 111 -3.63 16.37 17.15
N VAL A 112 -2.48 15.74 17.42
CA VAL A 112 -1.18 16.40 17.25
C VAL A 112 -0.56 16.00 15.91
N GLN A 113 -0.04 16.97 15.18
CA GLN A 113 0.72 16.70 13.96
C GLN A 113 2.14 16.24 14.30
N TYR A 114 2.50 15.04 13.86
CA TYR A 114 3.85 14.50 13.93
C TYR A 114 4.59 14.77 12.62
N MET A 115 5.89 15.02 12.72
CA MET A 115 6.78 15.22 11.57
C MET A 115 7.71 14.02 11.41
N PRO A 116 7.88 13.48 10.19
CA PRO A 116 8.87 12.43 9.94
C PRO A 116 10.27 12.91 10.36
N VAL A 117 10.98 12.08 11.11
CA VAL A 117 12.37 12.30 11.46
C VAL A 117 13.19 11.86 10.25
N HIS A 118 13.72 12.81 9.48
CA HIS A 118 14.70 12.47 8.45
C HIS A 118 15.99 11.99 9.15
N ASP A 119 16.34 10.72 8.99
CA ASP A 119 17.65 10.22 9.36
C ASP A 119 18.71 10.95 8.54
N ASN A 120 19.37 11.91 9.18
CA ASN A 120 20.48 12.64 8.59
C ASN A 120 21.75 11.77 8.65
N GLN A 121 21.76 10.63 7.93
CA GLN A 121 22.99 9.88 7.68
C GLN A 121 23.71 10.47 6.46
N SER A 122 24.54 11.48 6.77
CA SER A 122 25.76 11.90 6.05
C SER A 122 25.69 12.08 4.53
N ASN A 123 25.45 13.33 4.13
CA ASN A 123 26.26 13.97 3.10
C ASN A 123 27.72 14.05 3.59
N SER A 124 28.52 13.03 3.32
CA SER A 124 29.96 13.18 3.17
C SER A 124 30.27 13.00 1.69
N ALA A 125 30.56 14.12 1.02
CA ALA A 125 31.08 14.14 -0.33
C ALA A 125 32.36 13.30 -0.38
N VAL A 126 32.27 12.13 -0.99
CA VAL A 126 33.43 11.40 -1.53
C VAL A 126 33.20 11.38 -3.03
N GLU A 127 34.07 12.09 -3.76
CA GLU A 127 34.13 12.10 -5.22
C GLU A 127 34.12 10.67 -5.74
N LYS A 128 33.14 10.35 -6.61
CA LYS A 128 33.14 9.08 -7.36
C LYS A 128 34.13 9.22 -8.52
N PRO A 129 35.15 8.34 -8.65
CA PRO A 129 35.92 8.23 -9.87
C PRO A 129 35.07 7.59 -10.99
N SER A 130 35.33 8.06 -12.20
CA SER A 130 34.73 7.66 -13.48
C SER A 130 34.66 6.14 -13.69
N TYR A 131 33.50 5.66 -14.15
CA TYR A 131 33.28 4.27 -14.58
C TYR A 131 33.68 4.08 -16.06
N GLU A 132 34.46 3.04 -16.35
CA GLU A 132 34.45 2.33 -17.63
C GLU A 132 33.89 0.90 -17.41
N PRO A 133 33.24 0.27 -18.41
CA PRO A 133 32.38 -0.89 -18.19
C PRO A 133 33.07 -2.23 -18.48
N ALA A 134 32.80 -3.26 -17.67
CA ALA A 134 33.09 -4.64 -18.05
C ALA A 134 32.14 -5.67 -17.41
N ALA A 135 31.34 -6.27 -18.30
CA ALA A 135 30.96 -7.69 -18.42
C ALA A 135 30.38 -8.50 -17.24
N LEU A 136 29.26 -9.15 -17.58
CA LEU A 136 28.58 -10.25 -16.90
C LEU A 136 29.50 -11.39 -16.43
N ILE A 137 29.16 -12.02 -15.30
CA ILE A 137 29.10 -13.48 -15.05
C ILE A 137 28.48 -13.74 -13.65
N PRO A 138 27.63 -14.78 -13.48
CA PRO A 138 26.79 -14.97 -12.30
C PRO A 138 27.53 -15.64 -11.13
N LYS A 139 27.23 -15.25 -9.88
CA LYS A 139 27.79 -15.92 -8.69
C LYS A 139 26.75 -16.80 -7.99
N LYS A 140 27.16 -18.07 -7.89
CA LYS A 140 26.51 -19.22 -7.29
C LYS A 140 26.18 -19.03 -5.80
N ARG A 141 25.07 -19.66 -5.39
CA ARG A 141 24.80 -20.12 -4.03
C ARG A 141 25.97 -20.95 -3.50
N GLN A 142 26.46 -20.63 -2.31
CA GLN A 142 27.16 -21.57 -1.44
C GLN A 142 26.63 -21.43 -0.02
N ALA A 143 26.19 -22.57 0.50
CA ALA A 143 25.93 -22.81 1.91
C ALA A 143 27.25 -23.00 2.65
N SER A 144 27.33 -22.53 3.89
CA SER A 144 28.24 -23.09 4.89
C SER A 144 27.65 -22.89 6.29
N SER A 145 27.33 -24.02 6.89
CA SER A 145 27.07 -24.26 8.30
C SER A 145 28.33 -24.10 9.16
N THR A 146 28.19 -23.59 10.38
CA THR A 146 28.51 -24.36 11.61
C THR A 146 27.88 -23.69 12.86
N PRO A 147 27.56 -24.47 13.91
CA PRO A 147 26.73 -24.07 15.05
C PRO A 147 27.56 -23.64 16.26
N VAL A 148 26.95 -22.83 17.15
CA VAL A 148 27.38 -22.69 18.54
C VAL A 148 26.13 -22.78 19.40
N GLU A 149 26.04 -23.86 20.18
CA GLU A 149 25.08 -24.06 21.26
C GLU A 149 25.61 -23.36 22.52
N GLU A 150 24.74 -22.62 23.21
CA GLU A 150 24.86 -22.35 24.65
C GLU A 150 23.45 -22.42 25.27
N ASP A 151 23.24 -23.49 26.03
CA ASP A 151 22.12 -23.72 26.94
C ASP A 151 22.16 -22.77 28.14
N SER A 152 21.01 -22.20 28.52
CA SER A 152 20.68 -21.95 29.94
C SER A 152 19.18 -21.73 30.17
N ASP A 153 18.61 -22.77 30.79
CA ASP A 153 17.46 -22.93 31.69
C ASP A 153 16.05 -22.33 31.43
N PRO A 154 14.99 -23.16 31.63
CA PRO A 154 13.58 -22.77 31.53
C PRO A 154 12.98 -22.53 32.93
N ASP A 155 12.70 -21.28 33.28
CA ASP A 155 11.68 -20.94 34.29
C ASP A 155 11.44 -19.44 34.31
N ASN A 156 10.45 -18.98 33.56
CA ASN A 156 9.68 -17.79 33.93
C ASN A 156 8.28 -17.84 33.29
N ALA A 157 7.45 -18.71 33.85
CA ALA A 157 6.01 -18.65 33.68
C ALA A 157 5.46 -17.49 34.54
N ASP A 158 5.52 -16.28 34.00
CA ASP A 158 4.58 -15.19 34.27
C ASP A 158 4.90 -14.02 33.33
N SER A 159 4.38 -14.08 32.11
CA SER A 159 4.27 -12.88 31.28
C SER A 159 2.91 -12.23 31.58
N PRO A 160 2.88 -11.01 32.16
CA PRO A 160 1.64 -10.32 32.47
C PRO A 160 0.87 -10.04 31.18
N LEU A 161 -0.46 -10.10 31.30
CA LEU A 161 -1.41 -9.76 30.25
C LEU A 161 -0.90 -8.59 29.39
N SER A 162 -0.78 -8.85 28.09
CA SER A 162 -0.60 -7.89 27.01
C SER A 162 -1.15 -6.51 27.36
N ALA A 163 -0.27 -5.52 27.48
CA ALA A 163 -0.70 -4.13 27.50
C ALA A 163 -1.53 -3.90 26.23
N ALA A 164 -2.83 -3.61 26.39
CA ALA A 164 -3.72 -3.33 25.27
C ALA A 164 -3.05 -2.31 24.35
N ALA A 165 -3.02 -2.60 23.05
CA ALA A 165 -2.52 -1.66 22.05
C ALA A 165 -3.21 -0.30 22.29
N GLU A 166 -2.43 0.76 22.52
CA GLU A 166 -3.01 2.07 22.84
C GLU A 166 -3.63 2.70 21.59
N TYR A 167 -2.97 2.51 20.44
CA TYR A 167 -3.39 3.07 19.16
C TYR A 167 -3.30 2.04 18.02
N ALA A 168 -4.14 2.24 17.02
CA ALA A 168 -4.10 1.58 15.73
C ALA A 168 -3.64 2.56 14.65
N HIS A 169 -3.04 2.00 13.60
CA HIS A 169 -2.56 2.75 12.45
C HIS A 169 -3.64 2.79 11.36
N ILE A 170 -3.95 3.99 10.86
CA ILE A 170 -4.80 4.20 9.68
C ILE A 170 -4.00 4.95 8.64
N ASP A 171 -3.88 4.39 7.45
CA ASP A 171 -3.45 5.11 6.27
C ASP A 171 -4.68 5.58 5.51
N PHE A 172 -4.67 6.87 5.16
CA PHE A 172 -5.84 7.53 4.60
C PHE A 172 -5.44 8.31 3.34
N GLU A 173 -6.13 8.03 2.24
CA GLU A 173 -5.85 8.60 0.94
C GLU A 173 -7.11 9.17 0.26
N VAL A 174 -6.97 10.34 -0.35
CA VAL A 174 -8.01 10.98 -1.16
C VAL A 174 -7.60 10.93 -2.61
N VAL A 175 -8.44 10.28 -3.40
CA VAL A 175 -8.26 10.13 -4.85
C VAL A 175 -9.36 10.88 -5.59
N PRO A 176 -9.13 11.28 -6.86
CA PRO A 176 -10.20 11.80 -7.71
C PRO A 176 -11.38 10.84 -7.73
N GLN A 177 -12.61 11.37 -7.68
CA GLN A 177 -13.81 10.55 -7.60
C GLN A 177 -13.96 9.64 -8.83
N GLU A 178 -13.55 10.12 -10.00
CA GLU A 178 -13.51 9.33 -11.24
C GLU A 178 -12.55 8.13 -11.18
N LEU A 179 -11.45 8.24 -10.43
CA LEU A 179 -10.47 7.16 -10.25
C LEU A 179 -10.75 6.27 -9.04
N TYR A 180 -11.72 6.63 -8.19
CA TYR A 180 -12.00 5.92 -6.95
C TYR A 180 -12.18 4.41 -7.14
N GLY A 181 -13.05 4.01 -8.07
CA GLY A 181 -13.33 2.60 -8.33
C GLY A 181 -12.08 1.84 -8.82
N TRP A 182 -11.28 2.49 -9.66
CA TRP A 182 -10.00 1.95 -10.12
C TRP A 182 -9.02 1.75 -8.98
N TYR A 183 -8.85 2.77 -8.14
CA TYR A 183 -7.89 2.74 -7.05
C TYR A 183 -8.24 1.66 -6.02
N VAL A 184 -9.52 1.53 -5.66
CA VAL A 184 -9.99 0.43 -4.80
C VAL A 184 -9.64 -0.92 -5.42
N PHE A 185 -9.84 -1.10 -6.72
CA PHE A 185 -9.47 -2.34 -7.40
C PHE A 185 -7.95 -2.58 -7.37
N TYR A 186 -7.18 -1.56 -7.75
CA TYR A 186 -5.74 -1.60 -7.94
C TYR A 186 -4.96 -1.84 -6.64
N ALA A 187 -5.37 -1.18 -5.55
CA ALA A 187 -4.65 -1.23 -4.28
C ALA A 187 -5.16 -2.36 -3.33
N SER A 188 -6.24 -3.05 -3.70
CA SER A 188 -6.75 -4.19 -2.93
C SER A 188 -5.98 -5.48 -3.22
N TYR A 189 -6.05 -6.42 -2.27
CA TYR A 189 -5.39 -7.72 -2.27
C TYR A 189 -3.86 -7.64 -2.27
N GLY A 190 -3.30 -6.61 -1.66
CA GLY A 190 -1.85 -6.41 -1.55
C GLY A 190 -1.20 -6.20 -2.92
N ASP A 191 -0.25 -7.05 -3.30
CA ASP A 191 0.52 -6.91 -4.56
C ASP A 191 -0.22 -7.49 -5.79
N MET A 192 -1.54 -7.60 -5.76
CA MET A 192 -2.34 -8.15 -6.85
C MET A 192 -2.14 -7.36 -8.16
N ALA A 193 -2.13 -6.02 -8.10
CA ALA A 193 -1.88 -5.20 -9.28
C ALA A 193 -0.44 -5.35 -9.81
N GLY A 194 0.55 -5.61 -8.96
CA GLY A 194 1.92 -5.92 -9.36
C GLY A 194 1.99 -7.24 -10.13
N LEU A 195 1.36 -8.29 -9.60
CA LEU A 195 1.24 -9.59 -10.27
C LEU A 195 0.52 -9.47 -11.62
N LEU A 196 -0.62 -8.78 -11.66
CA LEU A 196 -1.34 -8.54 -12.90
C LEU A 196 -0.51 -7.72 -13.89
N GLY A 197 0.23 -6.72 -13.40
CA GLY A 197 1.19 -5.95 -14.16
C GLY A 197 2.24 -6.83 -14.84
N HIS A 198 2.78 -7.83 -14.13
CA HIS A 198 3.71 -8.81 -14.69
C HIS A 198 3.09 -9.66 -15.81
N ILE A 199 1.81 -10.04 -15.67
CA ILE A 199 1.08 -10.83 -16.68
C ILE A 199 0.89 -10.03 -17.97
N VAL A 200 0.47 -8.77 -17.86
CA VAL A 200 0.07 -7.97 -19.04
C VAL A 200 1.26 -7.28 -19.73
N ARG A 201 2.38 -7.12 -19.02
CA ARG A 201 3.57 -6.39 -19.50
C ARG A 201 4.17 -6.97 -20.79
N PRO A 202 4.37 -8.29 -20.97
CA PRO A 202 4.94 -8.84 -22.20
C PRO A 202 4.17 -8.47 -23.49
N LEU A 203 2.88 -8.15 -23.36
CA LEU A 203 2.00 -7.82 -24.50
C LEU A 203 1.83 -6.31 -24.69
N GLY A 204 2.70 -5.51 -24.08
CA GLY A 204 2.71 -4.06 -24.23
C GLY A 204 1.78 -3.32 -23.28
N PHE A 205 1.01 -3.99 -22.41
CA PHE A 205 0.12 -3.28 -21.48
C PHE A 205 0.80 -2.91 -20.17
N THR A 206 0.45 -1.77 -19.58
CA THR A 206 0.88 -1.32 -18.24
C THR A 206 -0.35 -1.10 -17.38
N ILE A 207 -0.33 -1.60 -16.14
CA ILE A 207 -1.28 -1.22 -15.09
C ILE A 207 -0.59 -0.20 -14.19
N THR A 208 -1.31 0.86 -13.86
CA THR A 208 -0.87 1.95 -12.98
C THR A 208 -1.98 2.31 -12.00
N ASP A 209 -1.70 3.18 -11.06
CA ASP A 209 -2.68 3.82 -10.17
C ASP A 209 -3.71 4.70 -10.90
N GLU A 210 -3.47 5.03 -12.18
CA GLU A 210 -4.38 5.85 -13.01
C GLU A 210 -5.18 5.03 -14.04
N GLY A 211 -4.86 3.74 -14.27
CA GLY A 211 -5.59 2.89 -15.20
C GLY A 211 -4.75 1.83 -15.90
N LEU A 212 -5.35 1.18 -16.90
CA LEU A 212 -4.70 0.31 -17.87
C LEU A 212 -4.28 1.11 -19.12
N TYR A 213 -3.04 0.92 -19.54
CA TYR A 213 -2.42 1.60 -20.67
C TYR A 213 -1.86 0.61 -21.68
N LEU A 214 -1.85 0.98 -22.96
CA LEU A 214 -1.07 0.33 -24.01
C LEU A 214 0.21 1.13 -24.25
N ARG A 215 1.37 0.50 -24.07
CA ARG A 215 2.69 1.06 -24.39
C ARG A 215 2.97 0.92 -25.88
N HIS A 216 3.44 2.00 -26.47
CA HIS A 216 3.95 1.97 -27.83
C HIS A 216 5.30 1.23 -27.89
N LYS A 217 5.53 0.41 -28.91
CA LYS A 217 6.78 -0.35 -29.09
C LYS A 217 8.03 0.55 -29.07
N SER A 218 7.91 1.77 -29.59
CA SER A 218 9.00 2.75 -29.57
C SER A 218 9.45 3.14 -28.16
N LEU A 219 8.59 2.99 -27.15
CA LEU A 219 8.98 3.18 -25.75
C LEU A 219 9.95 2.07 -25.31
N ASP A 220 9.60 0.83 -25.63
CA ASP A 220 10.45 -0.33 -25.33
C ASP A 220 11.80 -0.23 -26.08
N ASP A 221 11.75 0.18 -27.35
CA ASP A 221 12.96 0.41 -28.16
C ASP A 221 13.81 1.55 -27.59
N SER A 222 13.20 2.64 -27.10
CA SER A 222 13.93 3.78 -26.51
C SER A 222 14.69 3.39 -25.24
N LYS A 223 14.15 2.47 -24.42
CA LYS A 223 14.81 1.97 -23.20
C LYS A 223 16.03 1.10 -23.49
N SER A 224 16.18 0.64 -24.74
CA SER A 224 17.38 -0.06 -25.22
C SER A 224 18.47 0.87 -25.79
N LEU A 225 18.17 2.16 -25.96
CA LEU A 225 19.07 3.16 -26.53
C LEU A 225 19.58 4.13 -25.46
N THR A 226 20.90 4.15 -25.23
CA THR A 226 21.56 4.89 -24.15
C THR A 226 21.35 6.42 -24.19
N TYR A 227 20.84 6.98 -25.29
CA TYR A 227 20.74 8.43 -25.52
C TYR A 227 19.33 8.91 -25.90
N VAL A 228 18.32 8.03 -25.87
CA VAL A 228 16.93 8.38 -26.17
C VAL A 228 16.10 8.15 -24.92
N ASN A 229 15.69 9.25 -24.28
CA ASN A 229 14.76 9.19 -23.15
C ASN A 229 13.40 9.70 -23.61
N VAL A 230 12.52 8.79 -24.03
CA VAL A 230 11.11 9.14 -24.29
C VAL A 230 10.38 9.14 -22.94
N PRO A 231 9.72 10.24 -22.54
CA PRO A 231 8.93 10.24 -21.32
C PRO A 231 7.86 9.15 -21.37
N ASP A 232 7.81 8.28 -20.34
CA ASP A 232 6.89 7.14 -20.29
C ASP A 232 5.43 7.55 -20.56
N LYS A 233 4.99 8.72 -20.05
CA LYS A 233 3.62 9.23 -20.23
C LYS A 233 3.26 9.62 -21.67
N GLU A 234 4.24 9.95 -22.52
CA GLU A 234 3.98 10.37 -23.92
C GLU A 234 3.85 9.18 -24.88
N ALA A 235 4.28 7.99 -24.46
CA ALA A 235 4.27 6.79 -25.28
C ALA A 235 3.28 5.72 -24.78
N MET A 236 2.33 6.12 -23.93
CA MET A 236 1.27 5.27 -23.40
C MET A 236 -0.10 5.79 -23.81
N LEU A 237 -0.91 4.91 -24.42
CA LEU A 237 -2.31 5.17 -24.71
C LEU A 237 -3.16 4.66 -23.55
N HIS A 238 -3.84 5.57 -22.84
CA HIS A 238 -4.82 5.20 -21.81
C HIS A 238 -5.97 4.41 -22.45
N LEU A 239 -6.27 3.23 -21.92
CA LEU A 239 -7.37 2.39 -22.39
C LEU A 239 -8.61 2.58 -21.54
N SER A 240 -8.49 2.43 -20.22
CA SER A 240 -9.60 2.49 -19.27
C SER A 240 -9.08 2.61 -17.84
N HIS A 241 -9.92 3.15 -16.96
CA HIS A 241 -9.81 3.04 -15.50
C HIS A 241 -11.08 2.39 -14.89
N GLU A 242 -11.96 1.80 -15.70
CA GLU A 242 -13.13 1.08 -15.17
C GLU A 242 -12.76 -0.38 -14.85
N PRO A 243 -12.76 -0.81 -13.56
CA PRO A 243 -12.31 -2.14 -13.15
C PRO A 243 -13.00 -3.28 -13.91
N ASP A 244 -14.33 -3.23 -14.00
CA ASP A 244 -15.13 -4.27 -14.63
C ASP A 244 -14.79 -4.43 -16.12
N LYS A 245 -14.62 -3.31 -16.83
CA LYS A 245 -14.23 -3.33 -18.25
C LYS A 245 -12.84 -3.91 -18.44
N ILE A 246 -11.91 -3.59 -17.54
CA ILE A 246 -10.54 -4.10 -17.58
C ILE A 246 -10.51 -5.59 -17.26
N MET A 247 -11.20 -6.05 -16.22
CA MET A 247 -11.34 -7.46 -15.90
C MET A 247 -11.94 -8.25 -17.07
N GLN A 248 -13.04 -7.76 -17.66
CA GLN A 248 -13.66 -8.39 -18.84
C GLN A 248 -12.70 -8.46 -20.03
N PHE A 249 -11.98 -7.37 -20.31
CA PHE A 249 -10.97 -7.30 -21.36
C PHE A 249 -9.86 -8.34 -21.13
N LEU A 250 -9.36 -8.45 -19.90
CA LEU A 250 -8.34 -9.42 -19.51
C LEU A 250 -8.88 -10.85 -19.38
N GLY A 251 -10.20 -11.06 -19.49
CA GLY A 251 -10.83 -12.38 -19.35
C GLY A 251 -10.95 -12.87 -17.91
N LEU A 252 -10.83 -11.98 -16.94
CA LEU A 252 -10.97 -12.27 -15.52
C LEU A 252 -12.45 -12.18 -15.10
N SER A 253 -12.91 -13.08 -14.22
CA SER A 253 -14.29 -13.03 -13.72
C SER A 253 -14.51 -11.83 -12.80
N VAL A 254 -15.39 -10.93 -13.21
CA VAL A 254 -15.81 -9.74 -12.44
C VAL A 254 -16.58 -10.19 -11.19
N GLU A 255 -17.46 -11.17 -11.34
CA GLU A 255 -18.30 -11.70 -10.27
C GLU A 255 -17.45 -12.31 -9.16
N ARG A 256 -16.41 -13.07 -9.52
CA ARG A 256 -15.50 -13.70 -8.56
C ARG A 256 -14.69 -12.67 -7.79
N TYR A 257 -14.20 -11.62 -8.46
CA TYR A 257 -13.47 -10.53 -7.80
C TYR A 257 -14.34 -9.84 -6.74
N TRP A 258 -15.56 -9.44 -7.11
CA TRP A 258 -16.47 -8.75 -6.19
C TRP A 258 -17.06 -9.64 -5.09
N ALA A 259 -17.13 -10.96 -5.31
CA ALA A 259 -17.48 -11.93 -4.27
C ALA A 259 -16.37 -12.11 -3.21
N GLY A 260 -15.13 -11.77 -3.56
CA GLY A 260 -13.96 -11.89 -2.72
C GLY A 260 -13.28 -13.26 -2.75
N PHE A 261 -12.05 -13.31 -2.25
CA PHE A 261 -11.23 -14.53 -2.17
C PHE A 261 -10.99 -14.91 -0.72
N LYS A 262 -11.18 -16.19 -0.38
CA LYS A 262 -10.94 -16.71 0.98
C LYS A 262 -9.51 -17.12 1.22
N THR A 263 -8.81 -17.54 0.15
CA THR A 263 -7.44 -18.02 0.21
C THR A 263 -6.58 -17.34 -0.85
N ILE A 264 -5.27 -17.30 -0.63
CA ILE A 264 -4.32 -16.79 -1.63
C ILE A 264 -4.39 -17.65 -2.91
N GLU A 265 -4.61 -18.96 -2.77
CA GLU A 265 -4.77 -19.86 -3.91
C GLU A 265 -5.98 -19.50 -4.78
N GLU A 266 -7.11 -19.08 -4.18
CA GLU A 266 -8.27 -18.63 -4.93
C GLU A 266 -7.97 -17.36 -5.74
N LEU A 267 -7.25 -16.41 -5.14
CA LEU A 267 -6.80 -15.18 -5.82
C LEU A 267 -5.86 -15.51 -6.99
N TYR A 268 -4.88 -16.40 -6.78
CA TYR A 268 -3.94 -16.80 -7.83
C TYR A 268 -4.61 -17.61 -8.94
N THR A 269 -5.56 -18.47 -8.60
CA THR A 269 -6.37 -19.19 -9.59
C THR A 269 -7.12 -18.20 -10.47
N TRP A 270 -7.73 -17.17 -9.87
CA TRP A 270 -8.41 -16.12 -10.62
C TRP A 270 -7.46 -15.32 -11.50
N LEU A 271 -6.29 -14.90 -11.01
CA LEU A 271 -5.26 -14.25 -11.86
C LEU A 271 -4.84 -15.15 -13.04
N GLY A 272 -4.78 -16.47 -12.82
CA GLY A 272 -4.50 -17.48 -13.83
C GLY A 272 -5.55 -17.59 -14.94
N GLU A 273 -6.78 -17.10 -14.72
CA GLU A 273 -7.83 -17.02 -15.74
C GLU A 273 -7.55 -15.93 -16.79
N CYS A 274 -6.56 -15.06 -16.55
CA CYS A 274 -6.20 -14.00 -17.48
C CYS A 274 -5.90 -14.57 -18.87
N ARG A 275 -6.68 -14.15 -19.88
CA ARG A 275 -6.60 -14.67 -21.25
C ARG A 275 -5.24 -14.43 -21.91
N LEU A 276 -4.45 -13.51 -21.36
CA LEU A 276 -3.12 -13.16 -21.84
C LEU A 276 -2.04 -14.17 -21.41
N LEU A 277 -2.38 -15.13 -20.55
CA LEU A 277 -1.51 -16.26 -20.19
C LEU A 277 -1.59 -17.44 -21.18
N SER A 278 -2.40 -17.34 -22.23
CA SER A 278 -2.51 -18.41 -23.22
C SER A 278 -1.29 -18.49 -24.13
N ARG A 279 -0.99 -19.70 -24.63
CA ARG A 279 0.10 -19.93 -25.59
C ARG A 279 -0.07 -19.08 -26.85
N GLU A 280 -1.31 -18.86 -27.29
CA GLU A 280 -1.61 -18.02 -28.47
C GLU A 280 -1.34 -16.54 -28.22
N ALA A 281 -1.47 -16.06 -26.98
CA ALA A 281 -1.17 -14.68 -26.64
C ALA A 281 0.35 -14.42 -26.58
N MET A 282 1.16 -15.44 -26.28
CA MET A 282 2.61 -15.33 -26.12
C MET A 282 3.44 -15.67 -27.38
N MET A 283 2.81 -16.14 -28.45
CA MET A 283 3.47 -16.47 -29.74
C MET A 283 3.23 -15.39 -30.79
#